data_AF-A0A4R9GQK8-F1
#
_entry.id   AF-A0A4R9GQK8-F1
#
_cell.length_a   1.000
_cell.length_b   1.000
_cell.length_c   1.000
_cell.angle_alpha   90.00
_cell.angle_beta   90.00
_cell.angle_gamma   90.00
#
_symmetry.space_group_name_H-M   'P 1'
#
loop_
_entity.id
_entity.type
_entity.pdbx_description
1 polymer ?
#
loop_
_entity_poly.entity_id
_entity_poly.type
_entity_poly.pdbx_seq_one_letter_code
_entity_poly.pdbx_strand_id
1 'polypeptide(L)'
;MNVSIDLLKPLTAVAAAWFYWYFYKRTYYSGQGKLVSTIAFFSGMVATGIALVWEAFVFDFFQGLNPFLQAFLFGALPEESAKAILAIWYLRKTKNSSNLADGLYFGLTLGASFGCIENVFYSFKLEFWPGLLRAGTSLPLHAFTGGILGFFLLRNFQIRKASLSGLEAVSAFLGAVLLHTFYNRLLAGGETGILWIPLLLGVTLLALEFLIAQAEVSLPFELMQAGGLFLDDYSMIQKFTRYDSWLRKTQNFERVETVRLFRSLFSPGRTLIAILLFGIPLFCLNFYLFAPHLIPFYLVNIDFLQFIALFMEYPAWLGVLFLFRGFINPAFFQERILKVPLFLSVTLGPPDKEEPTLAYSLSRRGFYSPLTQEPILEKDTEVSFYIAGKNFQAIRAVPVWKNFRQDDPNHEGGALFRFPEIPWSLVAWRWLVRIRQQVRNLLDAILSLRASVKRNS
;
A
#
# COMPACT_ATOMS: atom_id res chain seq x y z
N MET A 1 12.30 -28.17 36.43
CA MET A 1 12.24 -26.69 36.52
C MET A 1 11.86 -26.00 35.20
N ASN A 2 11.26 -26.70 34.21
CA ASN A 2 11.04 -26.17 32.84
C ASN A 2 9.59 -25.80 32.49
N VAL A 3 8.60 -26.15 33.31
CA VAL A 3 7.17 -25.91 32.98
C VAL A 3 6.85 -24.41 32.80
N SER A 4 7.56 -23.53 33.50
CA SER A 4 7.35 -22.07 33.38
C SER A 4 7.84 -21.52 32.04
N ILE A 5 8.97 -22.01 31.50
CA ILE A 5 9.54 -21.54 30.24
C ILE A 5 8.72 -22.05 29.06
N ASP A 6 8.25 -23.29 29.10
CA ASP A 6 7.42 -23.84 28.02
C ASP A 6 6.05 -23.15 27.90
N LEU A 7 5.48 -22.68 29.02
CA LEU A 7 4.29 -21.84 29.02
C LEU A 7 4.56 -20.39 28.53
N LEU A 8 5.79 -19.90 28.69
CA LEU A 8 6.20 -18.57 28.21
C LEU A 8 6.33 -18.51 26.68
N LYS A 9 6.72 -19.61 26.02
CA LYS A 9 6.93 -19.63 24.55
C LYS A 9 5.70 -19.15 23.77
N PRO A 10 4.49 -19.73 23.92
CA PRO A 10 3.30 -19.26 23.19
C PRO A 10 2.87 -17.84 23.61
N LEU A 11 3.15 -17.43 24.85
CA LEU A 11 2.84 -16.08 25.32
C LEU A 11 3.61 -15.00 24.54
N THR A 12 4.84 -15.28 24.09
CA THR A 12 5.60 -14.34 23.26
C THR A 12 4.89 -14.02 21.95
N ALA A 13 4.32 -15.03 21.28
CA ALA A 13 3.56 -14.87 20.05
C ALA A 13 2.29 -14.03 20.27
N VAL A 14 1.55 -14.33 21.34
CA VAL A 14 0.34 -13.59 21.71
C VAL A 14 0.66 -12.12 22.07
N ALA A 15 1.71 -11.89 22.85
CA ALA A 15 2.13 -10.55 23.26
C ALA A 15 2.60 -9.71 22.06
N ALA A 16 3.40 -10.31 21.16
CA ALA A 16 3.81 -9.65 19.92
C ALA A 16 2.60 -9.34 19.03
N ALA A 17 1.63 -10.27 18.92
CA ALA A 17 0.44 -10.10 18.08
C ALA A 17 -0.42 -8.96 18.60
N TRP A 18 -0.63 -8.94 19.90
CA TRP A 18 -1.32 -7.86 20.58
C TRP A 18 -0.61 -6.53 20.38
N PHE A 19 0.72 -6.47 20.55
CA PHE A 19 1.50 -5.25 20.37
C PHE A 19 1.32 -4.68 18.96
N TYR A 20 1.58 -5.46 17.91
CA TYR A 20 1.47 -4.98 16.54
C TYR A 20 0.04 -4.63 16.18
N TRP A 21 -0.94 -5.50 16.47
CA TRP A 21 -2.34 -5.20 16.19
C TRP A 21 -2.81 -3.93 16.91
N TYR A 22 -2.51 -3.79 18.20
CA TYR A 22 -2.88 -2.61 18.99
C TYR A 22 -2.21 -1.34 18.48
N PHE A 23 -0.91 -1.42 18.15
CA PHE A 23 -0.16 -0.33 17.56
C PHE A 23 -0.85 0.18 16.30
N TYR A 24 -1.13 -0.68 15.33
CA TYR A 24 -1.75 -0.25 14.07
C TYR A 24 -3.20 0.20 14.25
N LYS A 25 -3.99 -0.53 15.04
CA LYS A 25 -5.37 -0.16 15.35
C LYS A 25 -5.45 1.25 15.94
N ARG A 26 -4.66 1.54 16.98
CA ARG A 26 -4.65 2.85 17.65
C ARG A 26 -4.11 3.96 16.75
N THR A 27 -3.30 3.62 15.76
CA THR A 27 -2.70 4.63 14.88
C THR A 27 -3.59 5.02 13.72
N TYR A 28 -4.13 4.03 13.02
CA TYR A 28 -4.62 4.23 11.66
C TYR A 28 -6.09 3.86 11.48
N TYR A 29 -6.73 3.31 12.52
CA TYR A 29 -8.10 2.86 12.42
C TYR A 29 -8.99 3.56 13.44
N SER A 30 -9.77 4.51 12.94
CA SER A 30 -10.94 5.08 13.63
C SER A 30 -12.25 4.42 13.19
N GLY A 31 -12.18 3.35 12.38
CA GLY A 31 -13.28 2.81 11.61
C GLY A 31 -14.19 1.81 12.34
N GLN A 32 -14.92 1.05 11.53
CA GLN A 32 -16.08 0.21 11.87
C GLN A 32 -15.83 -0.84 12.97
N GLY A 33 -16.13 -0.48 14.22
CA GLY A 33 -16.64 -1.36 15.28
C GLY A 33 -15.81 -2.58 15.71
N LYS A 34 -16.32 -3.27 16.73
CA LYS A 34 -15.70 -4.52 17.23
C LYS A 34 -15.91 -5.71 16.27
N LEU A 35 -17.02 -5.71 15.52
CA LEU A 35 -17.41 -6.83 14.66
C LEU A 35 -16.39 -7.13 13.54
N VAL A 36 -15.91 -6.11 12.83
CA VAL A 36 -14.90 -6.28 11.76
C VAL A 36 -13.63 -6.91 12.32
N SER A 37 -13.20 -6.45 13.50
CA SER A 37 -12.01 -6.99 14.18
C SER A 37 -12.18 -8.46 14.53
N THR A 38 -13.36 -8.83 15.07
CA THR A 38 -13.68 -10.22 15.43
C THR A 38 -13.72 -11.12 14.20
N ILE A 39 -14.39 -10.71 13.12
CA ILE A 39 -14.45 -11.51 11.89
C ILE A 39 -13.06 -11.66 11.26
N ALA A 40 -12.26 -10.59 11.24
CA ALA A 40 -10.89 -10.65 10.72
C ALA A 40 -10.02 -11.61 11.54
N PHE A 41 -10.13 -11.58 12.87
CA PHE A 41 -9.42 -12.51 13.75
C PHE A 41 -9.80 -13.97 13.46
N PHE A 42 -11.10 -14.30 13.45
CA PHE A 42 -11.52 -15.68 13.14
C PHE A 42 -11.16 -16.10 11.71
N SER A 43 -11.15 -15.17 10.76
CA SER A 43 -10.68 -15.42 9.39
C SER A 43 -9.20 -15.77 9.36
N GLY A 44 -8.37 -15.12 10.17
CA GLY A 44 -6.94 -15.44 10.31
C GLY A 44 -6.74 -16.85 10.90
N MET A 45 -7.54 -17.22 11.90
CA MET A 45 -7.53 -18.55 12.50
C MET A 45 -7.90 -19.65 11.49
N VAL A 46 -8.97 -19.44 10.72
CA VAL A 46 -9.37 -20.38 9.65
C VAL A 46 -8.30 -20.45 8.57
N ALA A 47 -7.74 -19.31 8.14
CA ALA A 47 -6.67 -19.29 7.14
C ALA A 47 -5.43 -20.06 7.61
N THR A 48 -5.07 -19.96 8.89
CA THR A 48 -3.96 -20.73 9.49
C THR A 48 -4.25 -22.23 9.43
N GLY A 49 -5.48 -22.63 9.79
CA GLY A 49 -5.90 -24.04 9.69
C GLY A 49 -5.79 -24.59 8.26
N ILE A 50 -6.24 -23.83 7.26
CA ILE A 50 -6.13 -24.21 5.84
C ILE A 50 -4.65 -24.41 5.44
N ALA A 51 -3.78 -23.47 5.83
CA ALA A 51 -2.36 -23.56 5.52
C ALA A 51 -1.68 -24.76 6.20
N LEU A 52 -1.96 -25.02 7.48
CA LEU A 52 -1.41 -26.17 8.20
C LEU A 52 -1.87 -27.51 7.61
N VAL A 53 -3.12 -27.61 7.17
CA VAL A 53 -3.62 -28.81 6.46
C VAL A 53 -2.91 -29.00 5.14
N TRP A 54 -2.68 -27.91 4.39
CA TRP A 54 -1.87 -27.96 3.17
C TRP A 54 -0.47 -28.48 3.46
N GLU A 55 0.25 -27.85 4.39
CA GLU A 55 1.60 -28.25 4.79
C GLU A 55 1.69 -29.73 5.15
N ALA A 56 0.76 -30.23 5.97
CA ALA A 56 0.72 -31.63 6.38
C ALA A 56 0.54 -32.60 5.20
N PHE A 57 -0.24 -32.22 4.17
CA PHE A 57 -0.50 -33.07 3.01
C PHE A 57 0.65 -33.05 1.98
N VAL A 58 1.30 -31.90 1.81
CA VAL A 58 2.31 -31.71 0.74
C VAL A 58 3.76 -31.87 1.20
N PHE A 59 3.99 -32.06 2.51
CA PHE A 59 5.34 -32.08 3.10
C PHE A 59 6.30 -32.99 2.33
N ASP A 60 5.95 -34.26 2.15
CA ASP A 60 6.81 -35.26 1.49
C ASP A 60 7.03 -34.97 -0.01
N PHE A 61 6.09 -34.32 -0.68
CA PHE A 61 6.16 -34.04 -2.12
C PHE A 61 7.17 -32.94 -2.47
N PHE A 62 7.43 -32.03 -1.53
CA PHE A 62 8.34 -30.91 -1.73
C PHE A 62 9.68 -31.09 -1.02
N GLN A 63 9.91 -32.24 -0.37
CA GLN A 63 11.22 -32.60 0.16
C GLN A 63 12.24 -32.70 -0.99
N GLY A 64 13.35 -31.97 -0.90
CA GLY A 64 14.42 -31.97 -1.89
C GLY A 64 14.32 -30.89 -2.98
N LEU A 65 13.28 -30.05 -2.97
CA LEU A 65 13.29 -28.82 -3.79
C LEU A 65 14.37 -27.85 -3.31
N ASN A 66 14.80 -26.95 -4.20
CA ASN A 66 15.64 -25.82 -3.81
C ASN A 66 14.96 -25.04 -2.65
N PRO A 67 15.71 -24.61 -1.60
CA PRO A 67 15.17 -23.88 -0.46
C PRO A 67 14.25 -22.70 -0.80
N PHE A 68 14.49 -22.00 -1.92
CA PHE A 68 13.60 -20.93 -2.37
C PHE A 68 12.24 -21.45 -2.84
N LEU A 69 12.24 -22.50 -3.67
CA LEU A 69 10.99 -23.12 -4.14
C LEU A 69 10.23 -23.80 -3.01
N GLN A 70 10.95 -24.39 -2.06
CA GLN A 70 10.35 -24.92 -0.83
C GLN A 70 9.68 -23.78 -0.03
N ALA A 71 10.38 -22.69 0.25
CA ALA A 71 9.81 -21.52 0.95
C ALA A 71 8.57 -20.94 0.23
N PHE A 72 8.55 -20.97 -1.10
CA PHE A 72 7.45 -20.49 -1.93
C PHE A 72 6.24 -21.45 -1.95
N LEU A 73 6.42 -22.71 -2.37
CA LEU A 73 5.33 -23.67 -2.59
C LEU A 73 4.79 -24.30 -1.31
N PHE A 74 5.65 -24.52 -0.32
CA PHE A 74 5.26 -25.17 0.93
C PHE A 74 4.61 -24.19 1.91
N GLY A 75 5.14 -22.97 2.04
CA GLY A 75 4.66 -21.97 3.01
C GLY A 75 4.03 -20.74 2.36
N ALA A 76 4.81 -19.87 1.73
CA ALA A 76 4.33 -18.52 1.40
C ALA A 76 3.09 -18.48 0.48
N LEU A 77 3.07 -19.26 -0.61
CA LEU A 77 1.95 -19.29 -1.54
C LEU A 77 0.63 -19.80 -0.90
N PRO A 78 0.58 -20.98 -0.25
CA PRO A 78 -0.65 -21.49 0.35
C PRO A 78 -1.13 -20.61 1.51
N GLU A 79 -0.22 -20.09 2.34
CA GLU A 79 -0.56 -19.21 3.46
C GLU A 79 -1.19 -17.89 2.98
N GLU A 80 -0.57 -17.19 2.03
CA GLU A 80 -1.16 -15.96 1.46
C GLU A 80 -2.45 -16.26 0.69
N SER A 81 -2.55 -17.42 0.02
CA SER A 81 -3.76 -17.82 -0.69
C SER A 81 -4.94 -18.02 0.26
N ALA A 82 -4.72 -18.71 1.38
CA ALA A 82 -5.74 -18.88 2.41
C ALA A 82 -6.22 -17.52 2.93
N LYS A 83 -5.29 -16.62 3.29
CA LYS A 83 -5.63 -15.26 3.71
C LYS A 83 -6.41 -14.49 2.64
N ALA A 84 -5.99 -14.58 1.38
CA ALA A 84 -6.65 -13.93 0.25
C ALA A 84 -8.09 -14.42 0.06
N ILE A 85 -8.34 -15.72 0.15
CA ILE A 85 -9.68 -16.32 0.00
C ILE A 85 -10.64 -15.76 1.05
N LEU A 86 -10.21 -15.73 2.33
CA LEU A 86 -11.04 -15.24 3.42
C LEU A 86 -11.25 -13.71 3.32
N ALA A 87 -10.23 -12.95 2.92
CA ALA A 87 -10.35 -11.52 2.66
C ALA A 87 -11.31 -11.22 1.49
N ILE A 88 -11.23 -11.98 0.39
CA ILE A 88 -12.16 -11.87 -0.74
C ILE A 88 -13.59 -12.15 -0.28
N TRP A 89 -13.82 -13.21 0.49
CA TRP A 89 -15.14 -13.58 1.00
C TRP A 89 -15.80 -12.45 1.79
N TYR A 90 -15.05 -11.83 2.71
CA TYR A 90 -15.58 -10.76 3.55
C TYR A 90 -15.72 -9.44 2.79
N LEU A 91 -14.63 -8.96 2.18
CA LEU A 91 -14.58 -7.63 1.56
C LEU A 91 -15.48 -7.52 0.34
N ARG A 92 -15.76 -8.62 -0.37
CA ARG A 92 -16.73 -8.61 -1.46
C ARG A 92 -18.16 -8.37 -0.96
N LYS A 93 -18.50 -8.87 0.22
CA LYS A 93 -19.83 -8.68 0.83
C LYS A 93 -20.00 -7.28 1.39
N THR A 94 -18.94 -6.71 1.99
CA THR A 94 -18.99 -5.39 2.64
C THR A 94 -18.56 -4.24 1.74
N LYS A 95 -18.20 -4.50 0.47
CA LYS A 95 -17.63 -3.50 -0.45
C LYS A 95 -18.39 -2.18 -0.54
N ASN A 96 -19.73 -2.22 -0.38
CA ASN A 96 -20.58 -1.03 -0.51
C ASN A 96 -20.54 -0.14 0.73
N SER A 97 -20.39 -0.73 1.91
CA SER A 97 -20.38 -0.03 3.20
C SER A 97 -18.97 0.17 3.76
N SER A 98 -17.93 -0.37 3.13
CA SER A 98 -16.54 -0.27 3.56
C SER A 98 -15.77 0.81 2.80
N ASN A 99 -14.84 1.48 3.49
CA ASN A 99 -13.85 2.38 2.89
C ASN A 99 -12.52 1.67 2.72
N LEU A 100 -11.59 2.22 1.92
CA LEU A 100 -10.28 1.58 1.71
C LEU A 100 -9.52 1.31 3.01
N ALA A 101 -9.68 2.18 4.02
CA ALA A 101 -9.11 2.00 5.35
C ALA A 101 -9.68 0.76 6.08
N ASP A 102 -10.95 0.43 5.87
CA ASP A 102 -11.58 -0.76 6.45
C ASP A 102 -11.03 -2.05 5.81
N GLY A 103 -10.80 -2.02 4.48
CA GLY A 103 -10.15 -3.13 3.77
C GLY A 103 -8.72 -3.39 4.25
N LEU A 104 -7.94 -2.31 4.41
CA LEU A 104 -6.59 -2.37 4.96
C LEU A 104 -6.58 -2.91 6.40
N TYR A 105 -7.46 -2.39 7.26
CA TYR A 105 -7.53 -2.83 8.66
C TYR A 105 -7.99 -4.29 8.81
N PHE A 106 -8.96 -4.72 8.01
CA PHE A 106 -9.40 -6.11 7.98
C PHE A 106 -8.25 -7.04 7.62
N GLY A 107 -7.54 -6.75 6.53
CA GLY A 107 -6.39 -7.53 6.09
C GLY A 107 -5.25 -7.56 7.11
N LEU A 108 -4.98 -6.42 7.77
CA LEU A 108 -3.97 -6.33 8.83
C LEU A 108 -4.32 -7.20 10.04
N THR A 109 -5.57 -7.14 10.49
CA THR A 109 -6.04 -7.93 11.64
C THR A 109 -6.05 -9.43 11.31
N LEU A 110 -6.47 -9.79 10.09
CA LEU A 110 -6.42 -11.17 9.60
C LEU A 110 -4.98 -11.68 9.57
N GLY A 111 -4.04 -10.90 9.03
CA GLY A 111 -2.62 -11.24 9.00
C GLY A 111 -1.99 -11.36 10.39
N ALA A 112 -2.31 -10.44 11.31
CA ALA A 112 -1.83 -10.50 12.69
C ALA A 112 -2.35 -11.74 13.44
N SER A 113 -3.63 -12.10 13.23
CA SER A 113 -4.21 -13.33 13.78
C SER A 113 -3.56 -14.59 13.19
N PHE A 114 -3.35 -14.61 11.86
CA PHE A 114 -2.66 -15.70 11.18
C PHE A 114 -1.28 -15.94 11.78
N GLY A 115 -0.44 -14.89 11.80
CA GLY A 115 0.91 -15.01 12.33
C GLY A 115 0.93 -15.35 13.83
N CYS A 116 -0.07 -14.91 14.61
CA CYS A 116 -0.16 -15.24 16.03
C CYS A 116 -0.31 -16.74 16.24
N ILE A 117 -1.26 -17.35 15.54
CA ILE A 117 -1.60 -18.76 15.70
C ILE A 117 -0.47 -19.63 15.16
N GLU A 118 0.07 -19.25 14.02
CA GLU A 118 1.21 -19.92 13.42
C GLU A 118 2.43 -19.91 14.37
N ASN A 119 2.79 -18.76 14.95
CA ASN A 119 3.88 -18.67 15.91
C ASN A 119 3.59 -19.40 17.23
N VAL A 120 2.32 -19.50 17.66
CA VAL A 120 1.94 -20.37 18.79
C VAL A 120 2.24 -21.83 18.46
N PHE A 121 1.91 -22.31 17.26
CA PHE A 121 2.24 -23.69 16.86
C PHE A 121 3.76 -23.91 16.74
N TYR A 122 4.50 -22.97 16.16
CA TYR A 122 5.97 -23.04 16.11
C TYR A 122 6.61 -22.99 17.50
N SER A 123 5.98 -22.34 18.48
CA SER A 123 6.50 -22.26 19.85
C SER A 123 6.62 -23.63 20.53
N PHE A 124 5.86 -24.63 20.10
CA PHE A 124 5.97 -26.02 20.58
C PHE A 124 7.11 -26.80 19.91
N LYS A 125 7.61 -26.31 18.76
CA LYS A 125 8.68 -26.94 17.98
C LYS A 125 10.04 -26.27 18.19
N LEU A 126 10.05 -24.98 18.48
CA LEU A 126 11.25 -24.17 18.58
C LEU A 126 11.72 -23.97 20.02
N GLU A 127 13.01 -23.73 20.16
CA GLU A 127 13.57 -23.16 21.38
C GLU A 127 13.09 -21.72 21.59
N PHE A 128 13.24 -21.22 22.82
CA PHE A 128 12.70 -19.90 23.21
C PHE A 128 13.22 -18.76 22.34
N TRP A 129 14.53 -18.64 22.12
CA TRP A 129 15.13 -17.53 21.38
C TRP A 129 14.77 -17.51 19.88
N PRO A 130 14.86 -18.63 19.13
CA PRO A 130 14.34 -18.69 17.76
C PRO A 130 12.85 -18.37 17.67
N GLY A 131 12.05 -18.88 18.61
CA GLY A 131 10.61 -18.61 18.68
C GLY A 131 10.30 -17.12 18.90
N LEU A 132 11.02 -16.47 19.81
CA LEU A 132 10.89 -15.04 20.07
C LEU A 132 11.29 -14.19 18.85
N LEU A 133 12.38 -14.55 18.17
CA LEU A 133 12.82 -13.86 16.96
C LEU A 133 11.78 -13.98 15.85
N ARG A 134 11.20 -15.17 15.66
CA ARG A 134 10.13 -15.41 14.69
C ARG A 134 8.90 -14.59 15.04
N ALA A 135 8.46 -14.59 16.31
CA ALA A 135 7.31 -13.81 16.75
C ALA A 135 7.50 -12.30 16.55
N GLY A 136 8.72 -11.78 16.75
CA GLY A 136 9.04 -10.38 16.53
C GLY A 136 9.05 -9.96 15.05
N THR A 137 9.34 -10.87 14.13
CA THR A 137 9.65 -10.55 12.72
C THR A 137 8.65 -11.08 11.69
N SER A 138 8.14 -12.30 11.83
CA SER A 138 7.12 -12.87 10.91
C SER A 138 5.78 -12.17 11.08
N LEU A 139 5.43 -11.87 12.33
CA LEU A 139 4.15 -11.28 12.71
C LEU A 139 3.87 -9.90 12.09
N PRO A 140 4.80 -8.92 12.16
CA PRO A 140 4.62 -7.68 11.42
C PRO A 140 4.55 -7.92 9.92
N LEU A 141 5.31 -8.87 9.37
CA LEU A 141 5.24 -9.20 7.95
C LEU A 141 3.84 -9.69 7.55
N HIS A 142 3.26 -10.66 8.27
CA HIS A 142 1.90 -11.14 7.98
C HIS A 142 0.86 -10.02 8.13
N ALA A 143 1.00 -9.16 9.14
CA ALA A 143 0.12 -8.03 9.35
C ALA A 143 0.23 -7.00 8.19
N PHE A 144 1.44 -6.66 7.75
CA PHE A 144 1.63 -5.64 6.71
C PHE A 144 1.21 -6.15 5.34
N THR A 145 1.62 -7.37 4.98
CA THR A 145 1.21 -8.03 3.72
C THR A 145 -0.30 -8.22 3.67
N GLY A 146 -0.92 -8.64 4.78
CA GLY A 146 -2.37 -8.73 4.93
C GLY A 146 -3.06 -7.38 4.71
N GLY A 147 -2.56 -6.31 5.33
CA GLY A 147 -3.11 -4.96 5.16
C GLY A 147 -2.99 -4.42 3.73
N ILE A 148 -1.83 -4.61 3.09
CA ILE A 148 -1.59 -4.26 1.68
C ILE A 148 -2.58 -5.01 0.78
N LEU A 149 -2.70 -6.33 0.96
CA LEU A 149 -3.63 -7.15 0.17
C LEU A 149 -5.08 -6.72 0.39
N GLY A 150 -5.49 -6.49 1.64
CA GLY A 150 -6.84 -6.04 1.99
C GLY A 150 -7.22 -4.72 1.31
N PHE A 151 -6.30 -3.75 1.26
CA PHE A 151 -6.49 -2.49 0.54
C PHE A 151 -6.77 -2.72 -0.95
N PHE A 152 -5.92 -3.50 -1.63
CA PHE A 152 -6.05 -3.71 -3.08
C PHE A 152 -7.23 -4.61 -3.46
N LEU A 153 -7.59 -5.58 -2.62
CA LEU A 153 -8.79 -6.40 -2.81
C LEU A 153 -10.06 -5.54 -2.75
N LEU A 154 -10.21 -4.72 -1.70
CA LEU A 154 -11.37 -3.84 -1.57
C LEU A 154 -11.42 -2.82 -2.71
N ARG A 155 -10.28 -2.19 -3.02
CA ARG A 155 -10.15 -1.29 -4.17
C ARG A 155 -10.61 -1.96 -5.47
N ASN A 156 -10.21 -3.20 -5.74
CA ASN A 156 -10.65 -3.93 -6.92
C ASN A 156 -12.17 -4.16 -6.95
N PHE A 157 -12.85 -4.29 -5.81
CA PHE A 157 -14.31 -4.39 -5.76
C PHE A 157 -15.04 -3.06 -5.94
N GLN A 158 -14.36 -1.94 -5.71
CA GLN A 158 -14.90 -0.57 -5.74
C GLN A 158 -14.55 0.22 -7.02
N ILE A 159 -13.85 -0.40 -7.97
CA ILE A 159 -13.59 0.16 -9.29
C ILE A 159 -14.57 -0.39 -10.33
N ARG A 160 -14.81 0.39 -11.39
CA ARG A 160 -15.55 -0.11 -12.55
C ARG A 160 -14.77 -1.24 -13.24
N LYS A 161 -15.45 -2.34 -13.58
CA LYS A 161 -14.83 -3.49 -14.24
C LYS A 161 -14.50 -3.15 -15.70
N ALA A 162 -13.28 -3.47 -16.09
CA ALA A 162 -12.72 -3.22 -17.41
C ALA A 162 -11.50 -4.14 -17.61
N SER A 163 -10.90 -4.12 -18.80
CA SER A 163 -9.65 -4.83 -19.06
C SER A 163 -8.58 -4.46 -18.02
N LEU A 164 -7.91 -5.48 -17.48
CA LEU A 164 -6.87 -5.37 -16.45
C LEU A 164 -7.33 -4.71 -15.13
N SER A 165 -8.63 -4.73 -14.80
CA SER A 165 -9.13 -4.16 -13.55
C SER A 165 -8.56 -4.86 -12.31
N GLY A 166 -8.35 -6.18 -12.39
CA GLY A 166 -7.81 -6.99 -11.30
C GLY A 166 -6.30 -6.97 -11.13
N LEU A 167 -5.55 -6.34 -12.06
CA LEU A 167 -4.08 -6.41 -12.09
C LEU A 167 -3.45 -5.90 -10.79
N GLU A 168 -3.98 -4.83 -10.20
CA GLU A 168 -3.42 -4.27 -8.95
C GLU A 168 -3.62 -5.23 -7.76
N ALA A 169 -4.76 -5.91 -7.67
CA ALA A 169 -5.02 -6.91 -6.64
C ALA A 169 -4.16 -8.16 -6.84
N VAL A 170 -3.99 -8.62 -8.08
CA VAL A 170 -3.11 -9.75 -8.41
C VAL A 170 -1.65 -9.39 -8.10
N SER A 171 -1.18 -8.19 -8.47
CA SER A 171 0.17 -7.73 -8.16
C SER A 171 0.40 -7.61 -6.65
N ALA A 172 -0.57 -7.13 -5.88
CA ALA A 172 -0.48 -7.10 -4.42
C ALA A 172 -0.43 -8.51 -3.81
N PHE A 173 -1.23 -9.45 -4.29
CA PHE A 173 -1.17 -10.84 -3.87
C PHE A 173 0.19 -11.48 -4.18
N LEU A 174 0.66 -11.37 -5.43
CA LEU A 174 1.98 -11.90 -5.80
C LEU A 174 3.11 -11.20 -5.04
N GLY A 175 3.00 -9.90 -4.79
CA GLY A 175 3.94 -9.14 -3.97
C GLY A 175 3.98 -9.64 -2.53
N ALA A 176 2.83 -9.92 -1.91
CA ALA A 176 2.74 -10.52 -0.58
C ALA A 176 3.41 -11.90 -0.54
N VAL A 177 3.10 -12.78 -1.51
CA VAL A 177 3.71 -14.10 -1.62
C VAL A 177 5.24 -13.99 -1.77
N LEU A 178 5.73 -13.08 -2.61
CA LEU A 178 7.17 -12.89 -2.82
C LEU A 178 7.85 -12.37 -1.55
N LEU A 179 7.31 -11.33 -0.90
CA LEU A 179 7.86 -10.81 0.36
C LEU A 179 7.93 -11.88 1.44
N HIS A 180 6.87 -12.69 1.55
CA HIS A 180 6.82 -13.80 2.49
C HIS A 180 7.80 -14.93 2.12
N THR A 181 7.94 -15.27 0.84
CA THR A 181 8.94 -16.23 0.36
C THR A 181 10.35 -15.77 0.72
N PHE A 182 10.66 -14.49 0.49
CA PHE A 182 11.94 -13.91 0.88
C PHE A 182 12.16 -13.99 2.39
N TYR A 183 11.15 -13.67 3.19
CA TYR A 183 11.25 -13.82 4.65
C TYR A 183 11.56 -15.26 5.07
N ASN A 184 10.79 -16.24 4.58
CA ASN A 184 11.01 -17.65 4.90
C ASN A 184 12.41 -18.10 4.46
N ARG A 185 12.88 -17.65 3.29
CA ARG A 185 14.22 -17.95 2.80
C ARG A 185 15.32 -17.28 3.62
N LEU A 186 15.12 -16.04 4.07
CA LEU A 186 16.06 -15.32 4.93
C LEU A 186 16.16 -15.98 6.29
N LEU A 187 15.03 -16.35 6.90
CA LEU A 187 14.98 -17.05 8.17
C LEU A 187 15.64 -18.44 8.07
N ALA A 188 15.35 -19.21 7.02
CA ALA A 188 15.99 -20.51 6.76
C ALA A 188 17.47 -20.41 6.37
N GLY A 189 17.92 -19.25 5.89
CA GLY A 189 19.31 -18.99 5.54
C GLY A 189 20.25 -18.85 6.74
N GLY A 190 19.72 -18.96 7.96
CA GLY A 190 20.49 -18.84 9.19
C GLY A 190 21.14 -17.47 9.31
N GLU A 191 22.43 -17.47 9.62
CA GLU A 191 23.07 -16.30 10.21
C GLU A 191 23.07 -15.05 9.34
N THR A 192 23.48 -15.21 8.08
CA THR A 192 23.51 -14.08 7.14
C THR A 192 22.13 -13.60 6.71
N GLY A 193 21.11 -14.48 6.77
CA GLY A 193 19.78 -14.15 6.28
C GLY A 193 19.01 -13.26 7.23
N ILE A 194 19.15 -13.49 8.54
CA ILE A 194 18.45 -12.75 9.59
C ILE A 194 18.77 -11.25 9.53
N LEU A 195 20.01 -10.87 9.22
CA LEU A 195 20.46 -9.47 9.13
C LEU A 195 19.71 -8.65 8.06
N TRP A 196 19.09 -9.30 7.07
CA TRP A 196 18.33 -8.63 6.00
C TRP A 196 16.84 -8.50 6.31
N ILE A 197 16.34 -9.15 7.37
CA ILE A 197 14.93 -9.10 7.77
C ILE A 197 14.47 -7.65 8.08
N PRO A 198 15.23 -6.81 8.81
CA PRO A 198 14.82 -5.43 9.07
C PRO A 198 14.63 -4.60 7.79
N LEU A 199 15.45 -4.83 6.75
CA LEU A 199 15.29 -4.15 5.46
C LEU A 199 13.98 -4.56 4.77
N LEU A 200 13.69 -5.86 4.73
CA LEU A 200 12.45 -6.41 4.18
C LEU A 200 11.21 -5.82 4.90
N LEU A 201 11.25 -5.79 6.23
CA LEU A 201 10.18 -5.21 7.05
C LEU A 201 10.07 -3.69 6.84
N GLY A 202 11.18 -2.98 6.71
CA GLY A 202 11.23 -1.55 6.42
C GLY A 202 10.58 -1.19 5.08
N VAL A 203 10.92 -1.90 4.00
CA VAL A 203 10.29 -1.70 2.69
C VAL A 203 8.79 -1.98 2.75
N THR A 204 8.39 -3.06 3.44
CA THR A 204 6.98 -3.42 3.57
C THR A 204 6.20 -2.40 4.41
N LEU A 205 6.81 -1.88 5.48
CA LEU A 205 6.26 -0.79 6.31
C LEU A 205 6.05 0.48 5.48
N LEU A 206 7.04 0.91 4.71
CA LEU A 206 6.92 2.11 3.87
C LEU A 206 5.79 1.98 2.84
N ALA A 207 5.62 0.79 2.25
CA ALA A 207 4.50 0.49 1.37
C ALA A 207 3.16 0.58 2.11
N LEU A 208 3.07 -0.01 3.32
CA LEU A 208 1.86 0.06 4.15
C LEU A 208 1.51 1.51 4.55
N GLU A 209 2.48 2.30 5.02
CA GLU A 209 2.31 3.71 5.39
C GLU A 209 1.79 4.55 4.21
N PHE A 210 2.28 4.27 3.00
CA PHE A 210 1.81 4.96 1.80
C PHE A 210 0.35 4.63 1.48
N LEU A 211 -0.05 3.37 1.60
CA LEU A 211 -1.43 2.93 1.37
C LEU A 211 -2.38 3.45 2.45
N ILE A 212 -1.93 3.52 3.70
CA ILE A 212 -2.67 4.15 4.80
C ILE A 212 -2.95 5.63 4.45
N ALA A 213 -1.93 6.38 4.06
CA ALA A 213 -2.11 7.78 3.70
C ALA A 213 -3.06 7.96 2.50
N GLN A 214 -3.10 7.01 1.56
CA GLN A 214 -4.09 7.02 0.48
C GLN A 214 -5.50 6.64 0.96
N ALA A 215 -5.62 5.70 1.88
CA ALA A 215 -6.89 5.25 2.42
C ALA A 215 -7.59 6.37 3.20
N GLU A 216 -6.85 7.15 3.99
CA GLU A 216 -7.37 8.27 4.78
C GLU A 216 -7.97 9.40 3.93
N VAL A 217 -7.52 9.55 2.69
CA VAL A 217 -8.00 10.62 1.80
C VAL A 217 -9.12 10.17 0.85
N SER A 218 -9.43 8.88 0.84
CA SER A 218 -10.48 8.33 0.00
C SER A 218 -11.85 8.67 0.57
N LEU A 219 -12.75 9.16 -0.30
CA LEU A 219 -14.14 9.39 0.08
C LEU A 219 -14.81 8.04 0.40
N PRO A 220 -15.76 7.98 1.35
CA PRO A 220 -16.53 6.77 1.56
C PRO A 220 -17.21 6.26 0.29
N PHE A 221 -17.14 4.95 0.05
CA PHE A 221 -17.63 4.38 -1.21
C PHE A 221 -19.15 4.46 -1.35
N GLU A 222 -19.88 4.36 -0.24
CA GLU A 222 -21.33 4.58 -0.20
C GLU A 222 -21.72 5.96 -0.74
N LEU A 223 -20.98 7.02 -0.37
CA LEU A 223 -21.22 8.37 -0.87
C LEU A 223 -20.91 8.50 -2.37
N MET A 224 -19.88 7.81 -2.87
CA MET A 224 -19.59 7.76 -4.31
C MET A 224 -20.70 7.03 -5.06
N GLN A 225 -21.16 5.90 -4.53
CA GLN A 225 -22.24 5.11 -5.13
C GLN A 225 -23.58 5.83 -5.15
N ALA A 226 -23.88 6.68 -4.15
CA ALA A 226 -25.06 7.55 -4.17
C ALA A 226 -25.07 8.49 -5.40
N GLY A 227 -23.89 8.86 -5.92
CA GLY A 227 -23.73 9.62 -7.16
C GLY A 227 -23.47 8.77 -8.42
N GLY A 228 -23.62 7.43 -8.34
CA GLY A 228 -23.34 6.52 -9.46
C GLY A 228 -21.85 6.38 -9.82
N LEU A 229 -20.95 6.79 -8.93
CA LEU A 229 -19.50 6.81 -9.15
C LEU A 229 -18.80 5.60 -8.53
N PHE A 230 -17.80 5.10 -9.24
CA PHE A 230 -16.80 4.18 -8.70
C PHE A 230 -15.56 4.93 -8.21
N LEU A 231 -14.69 4.26 -7.45
CA LEU A 231 -13.48 4.86 -6.89
C LEU A 231 -12.57 5.47 -7.96
N ASP A 232 -12.42 4.80 -9.10
CA ASP A 232 -11.59 5.28 -10.20
C ASP A 232 -12.27 6.36 -11.05
N ASP A 233 -13.61 6.41 -11.07
CA ASP A 233 -14.38 7.53 -11.63
C ASP A 233 -14.11 8.79 -10.80
N TYR A 234 -14.31 8.70 -9.48
CA TYR A 234 -14.07 9.79 -8.53
C TYR A 234 -12.63 10.28 -8.57
N SER A 235 -11.65 9.36 -8.59
CA SER A 235 -10.22 9.72 -8.68
C SER A 235 -9.89 10.54 -9.92
N MET A 236 -10.61 10.31 -11.03
CA MET A 236 -10.41 11.03 -12.29
C MET A 236 -11.03 12.43 -12.26
N ILE A 237 -12.25 12.54 -11.75
CA ILE A 237 -12.95 13.82 -11.53
C ILE A 237 -12.15 14.68 -10.57
N GLN A 238 -11.78 14.13 -9.41
CA GLN A 238 -11.03 14.84 -8.40
C GLN A 238 -9.69 15.35 -8.95
N LYS A 239 -9.01 14.56 -9.78
CA LYS A 239 -7.78 14.98 -10.46
C LYS A 239 -8.01 16.12 -11.45
N PHE A 240 -9.10 16.08 -12.21
CA PHE A 240 -9.48 17.18 -13.10
C PHE A 240 -9.77 18.46 -12.30
N THR A 241 -10.66 18.40 -11.32
CA THR A 241 -11.05 19.56 -10.48
C THR A 241 -9.84 20.21 -9.82
N ARG A 242 -8.87 19.41 -9.34
CA ARG A 242 -7.62 19.93 -8.77
C ARG A 242 -6.74 20.64 -9.79
N TYR A 243 -6.63 20.11 -11.00
CA TYR A 243 -5.87 20.78 -12.07
C TYR A 243 -6.53 22.08 -12.51
N ASP A 244 -7.87 22.07 -12.63
CA ASP A 244 -8.62 23.25 -13.00
C ASP A 244 -8.51 24.36 -11.95
N SER A 245 -8.72 24.02 -10.68
CA SER A 245 -8.57 24.96 -9.56
C SER A 245 -7.14 25.53 -9.50
N TRP A 246 -6.12 24.70 -9.69
CA TRP A 246 -4.74 25.17 -9.73
C TRP A 246 -4.47 26.12 -10.89
N LEU A 247 -5.03 25.84 -12.08
CA LEU A 247 -4.88 26.70 -13.24
C LEU A 247 -5.49 28.08 -12.98
N ARG A 248 -6.73 28.11 -12.47
CA ARG A 248 -7.43 29.37 -12.12
C ARG A 248 -6.67 30.18 -11.09
N LYS A 249 -6.20 29.54 -10.01
CA LYS A 249 -5.36 30.20 -8.99
C LYS A 249 -4.08 30.76 -9.59
N THR A 250 -3.43 30.03 -10.48
CA THR A 250 -2.19 30.47 -11.14
C THR A 250 -2.45 31.65 -12.08
N GLN A 251 -3.56 31.62 -12.83
CA GLN A 251 -3.98 32.73 -13.71
C GLN A 251 -4.35 33.99 -12.90
N ASN A 252 -4.95 33.82 -11.72
CA ASN A 252 -5.31 34.91 -10.81
C ASN A 252 -4.15 35.35 -9.89
N PHE A 253 -2.95 34.78 -10.04
CA PHE A 253 -1.79 35.05 -9.18
C PHE A 253 -2.04 34.81 -7.67
N GLU A 254 -2.96 33.92 -7.35
CA GLU A 254 -3.24 33.51 -5.97
C GLU A 254 -2.12 32.61 -5.43
N ARG A 255 -1.80 32.76 -4.14
CA ARG A 255 -0.81 31.90 -3.49
C ARG A 255 -1.38 30.49 -3.34
N VAL A 256 -0.67 29.50 -3.89
CA VAL A 256 -0.97 28.08 -3.69
C VAL A 256 -0.24 27.59 -2.44
N GLU A 257 -0.99 27.17 -1.43
CA GLU A 257 -0.40 26.59 -0.21
C GLU A 257 0.34 25.28 -0.52
N THR A 258 1.57 25.16 -0.01
CA THR A 258 2.39 23.98 -0.23
C THR A 258 2.27 23.03 0.96
N VAL A 259 1.54 21.93 0.76
CA VAL A 259 1.50 20.84 1.75
C VAL A 259 2.77 19.99 1.65
N ARG A 260 3.41 19.71 2.79
CA ARG A 260 4.61 18.87 2.89
C ARG A 260 4.24 17.39 2.79
N LEU A 261 5.04 16.60 2.07
CA LEU A 261 4.87 15.14 1.93
C LEU A 261 5.06 14.42 3.26
N PHE A 262 6.07 14.81 4.02
CA PHE A 262 6.38 14.19 5.30
C PHE A 262 5.94 15.11 6.44
N ARG A 263 5.29 14.52 7.43
CA ARG A 263 5.05 15.16 8.74
C ARG A 263 6.38 15.24 9.49
N SER A 264 6.42 16.08 10.54
CA SER A 264 7.57 16.07 11.44
C SER A 264 7.71 14.68 12.05
N LEU A 265 8.90 14.07 11.88
CA LEU A 265 9.24 12.79 12.51
C LEU A 265 9.36 12.92 14.03
N PHE A 266 9.67 14.14 14.51
CA PHE A 266 10.02 14.39 15.89
C PHE A 266 8.81 14.95 16.63
N SER A 267 8.19 14.10 17.44
CA SER A 267 7.38 14.51 18.58
C SER A 267 8.09 14.07 19.85
N PRO A 268 8.02 14.82 20.97
CA PRO A 268 8.80 14.51 22.17
C PRO A 268 8.65 13.05 22.63
N GLY A 269 7.42 12.52 22.61
CA GLY A 269 7.16 11.13 22.98
C GLY A 269 7.73 10.09 22.01
N ARG A 270 7.60 10.30 20.69
CA ARG A 270 8.15 9.38 19.68
C ARG A 270 9.67 9.39 19.70
N THR A 271 10.26 10.57 19.82
CA THR A 271 11.71 10.75 19.87
C THR A 271 12.30 10.11 21.12
N LEU A 272 11.66 10.27 22.29
CA LEU A 272 12.10 9.60 23.52
C LEU A 272 12.08 8.07 23.37
N ILE A 273 10.98 7.50 22.87
CA ILE A 273 10.87 6.05 22.64
C ILE A 273 11.93 5.57 21.65
N ALA A 274 12.14 6.29 20.55
CA ALA A 274 13.15 5.95 19.56
C ALA A 274 14.57 6.01 20.15
N ILE A 275 14.91 7.03 20.92
CA ILE A 275 16.22 7.13 21.59
C ILE A 275 16.45 5.93 22.50
N LEU A 276 15.46 5.53 23.30
CA LEU A 276 15.56 4.35 24.15
C LEU A 276 15.77 3.07 23.32
N LEU A 277 15.01 2.90 22.23
CA LEU A 277 15.09 1.73 21.36
C LEU A 277 16.41 1.64 20.57
N PHE A 278 16.97 2.76 20.12
CA PHE A 278 18.31 2.81 19.50
C PHE A 278 19.46 2.78 20.52
N GLY A 279 19.18 3.11 21.78
CA GLY A 279 20.14 3.00 22.88
C GLY A 279 20.42 1.55 23.29
N ILE A 280 19.42 0.66 23.22
CA ILE A 280 19.59 -0.77 23.55
C ILE A 280 20.69 -1.43 22.69
N PRO A 281 20.69 -1.30 21.34
CA PRO A 281 21.75 -1.85 20.50
C PRO A 281 23.15 -1.32 20.85
N LEU A 282 23.28 -0.03 21.18
CA LEU A 282 24.55 0.58 21.57
C LEU A 282 25.06 0.01 22.90
N PHE A 283 24.17 -0.20 23.86
CA PHE A 283 24.48 -0.85 25.12
C PHE A 283 24.90 -2.31 24.91
N CYS A 284 24.12 -3.08 24.14
CA CYS A 284 24.40 -4.48 23.85
C CYS A 284 25.67 -4.68 23.03
N LEU A 285 26.01 -3.74 22.13
CA LEU A 285 27.27 -3.74 21.39
C LEU A 285 28.49 -3.71 22.33
N ASN A 286 28.40 -3.01 23.47
CA ASN A 286 29.47 -2.99 24.45
C ASN A 286 29.73 -4.39 25.05
N PHE A 287 28.68 -5.11 25.45
CA PHE A 287 28.80 -6.49 25.93
C PHE A 287 29.37 -7.41 24.87
N TYR A 288 28.90 -7.27 23.63
CA TYR A 288 29.37 -8.08 22.51
C TYR A 288 30.88 -7.88 22.23
N LEU A 289 31.36 -6.63 22.23
CA LEU A 289 32.75 -6.31 21.91
C LEU A 289 33.72 -6.55 23.07
N PHE A 290 33.32 -6.25 24.32
CA PHE A 290 34.24 -6.22 25.46
C PHE A 290 34.05 -7.38 26.44
N ALA A 291 32.87 -7.99 26.49
CA ALA A 291 32.58 -9.09 27.43
C ALA A 291 31.65 -10.17 26.83
N PRO A 292 31.98 -10.74 25.65
CA PRO A 292 31.07 -11.65 24.94
C PRO A 292 30.74 -12.92 25.73
N HIS A 293 31.63 -13.37 26.62
CA HIS A 293 31.41 -14.52 27.50
C HIS A 293 30.26 -14.32 28.50
N LEU A 294 29.88 -13.08 28.81
CA LEU A 294 28.76 -12.78 29.70
C LEU A 294 27.39 -13.01 29.03
N ILE A 295 27.33 -12.98 27.69
CA ILE A 295 26.08 -13.14 26.94
C ILE A 295 25.46 -14.53 27.19
N PRO A 296 26.13 -15.65 26.88
CA PRO A 296 25.56 -16.98 27.16
C PRO A 296 25.48 -17.29 28.66
N PHE A 297 26.23 -16.57 29.51
CA PHE A 297 26.15 -16.70 30.96
C PHE A 297 24.83 -16.16 31.52
N TYR A 298 24.39 -14.97 31.09
CA TYR A 298 23.13 -14.36 31.54
C TYR A 298 21.91 -14.80 30.71
N LEU A 299 22.13 -15.08 29.42
CA LEU A 299 21.09 -15.49 28.48
C LEU A 299 21.32 -16.95 28.10
N VAL A 300 20.89 -17.84 28.99
CA VAL A 300 21.08 -19.29 28.82
C VAL A 300 20.53 -19.76 27.47
N ASN A 301 21.33 -20.56 26.76
CA ASN A 301 21.02 -21.14 25.44
C ASN A 301 20.81 -20.13 24.29
N ILE A 302 21.23 -18.86 24.44
CA ILE A 302 21.27 -17.94 23.31
C ILE A 302 22.56 -18.14 22.51
N ASP A 303 22.47 -18.14 21.18
CA ASP A 303 23.64 -17.99 20.33
C ASP A 303 23.96 -16.50 20.07
N PHE A 304 25.17 -16.20 19.61
CA PHE A 304 25.61 -14.81 19.40
C PHE A 304 24.79 -14.08 18.34
N LEU A 305 24.29 -14.78 17.32
CA LEU A 305 23.51 -14.15 16.28
C LEU A 305 22.08 -13.84 16.75
N GLN A 306 21.44 -14.77 17.44
CA GLN A 306 20.16 -14.54 18.11
C GLN A 306 20.26 -13.34 19.05
N PHE A 307 21.39 -13.18 19.75
CA PHE A 307 21.65 -12.00 20.54
C PHE A 307 21.68 -10.72 19.69
N ILE A 308 22.45 -10.70 18.60
CA ILE A 308 22.50 -9.54 17.67
C ILE A 308 21.10 -9.25 17.12
N ALA A 309 20.40 -10.25 16.62
CA ALA A 309 19.08 -10.10 16.01
C ALA A 309 18.03 -9.59 17.01
N LEU A 310 17.98 -10.12 18.23
CA LEU A 310 16.95 -9.79 19.22
C LEU A 310 17.24 -8.53 20.04
N PHE A 311 18.52 -8.26 20.33
CA PHE A 311 18.91 -7.17 21.24
C PHE A 311 19.57 -5.99 20.51
N MET A 312 19.96 -6.15 19.24
CA MET A 312 20.51 -5.05 18.44
C MET A 312 19.61 -4.72 17.25
N GLU A 313 19.27 -5.68 16.41
CA GLU A 313 18.49 -5.40 15.20
C GLU A 313 17.01 -5.15 15.50
N TYR A 314 16.39 -6.01 16.30
CA TYR A 314 14.96 -5.90 16.61
C TYR A 314 14.59 -4.60 17.35
N PRO A 315 15.34 -4.13 18.37
CA PRO A 315 15.07 -2.84 19.00
C PRO A 315 15.28 -1.68 18.02
N ALA A 316 16.33 -1.72 17.18
CA ALA A 316 16.53 -0.72 16.13
C ALA A 316 15.35 -0.70 15.13
N TRP A 317 14.86 -1.88 14.73
CA TRP A 317 13.67 -2.03 13.90
C TRP A 317 12.42 -1.41 14.57
N LEU A 318 12.18 -1.68 15.86
CA LEU A 318 11.09 -1.03 16.59
C LEU A 318 11.29 0.49 16.64
N GLY A 319 12.52 0.98 16.78
CA GLY A 319 12.85 2.40 16.70
C GLY A 319 12.42 3.02 15.37
N VAL A 320 12.74 2.35 14.24
CA VAL A 320 12.28 2.73 12.90
C VAL A 320 10.75 2.71 12.83
N LEU A 321 10.11 1.65 13.31
CA LEU A 321 8.64 1.53 13.32
C LEU A 321 7.97 2.71 14.03
N PHE A 322 8.45 3.10 15.22
CA PHE A 322 7.87 4.20 15.99
C PHE A 322 8.13 5.58 15.37
N LEU A 323 9.29 5.80 14.76
CA LEU A 323 9.63 7.06 14.09
C LEU A 323 8.84 7.25 12.80
N PHE A 324 8.77 6.21 11.97
CA PHE A 324 8.11 6.26 10.67
C PHE A 324 6.59 6.09 10.76
N ARG A 325 6.04 5.76 11.93
CA ARG A 325 4.59 5.70 12.14
C ARG A 325 3.88 6.99 11.72
N GLY A 326 3.05 6.95 10.68
CA GLY A 326 2.24 8.05 10.20
C GLY A 326 3.08 9.22 9.70
N PHE A 327 4.30 8.94 9.21
CA PHE A 327 5.22 9.95 8.72
C PHE A 327 4.78 10.59 7.40
N ILE A 328 4.04 9.84 6.58
CA ILE A 328 3.48 10.35 5.33
C ILE A 328 2.26 11.20 5.68
N ASN A 329 2.22 12.42 5.15
CA ASN A 329 1.12 13.35 5.36
C ASN A 329 -0.04 13.03 4.39
N PRO A 330 -1.20 12.56 4.87
CA PRO A 330 -2.37 12.30 4.02
C PRO A 330 -2.85 13.57 3.32
N ALA A 331 -2.81 14.73 3.98
CA ALA A 331 -3.20 16.00 3.38
C ALA A 331 -2.40 16.32 2.10
N PHE A 332 -1.18 15.78 1.96
CA PHE A 332 -0.42 15.86 0.73
C PHE A 332 -1.14 15.21 -0.45
N PHE A 333 -1.83 14.08 -0.26
CA PHE A 333 -2.59 13.42 -1.33
C PHE A 333 -3.95 14.07 -1.57
N GLN A 334 -4.47 14.87 -0.64
CA GLN A 334 -5.67 15.69 -0.85
C GLN A 334 -5.34 16.96 -1.64
N GLU A 335 -4.33 17.69 -1.21
CA GLU A 335 -4.11 19.06 -1.67
C GLU A 335 -2.98 19.20 -2.68
N ARG A 336 -2.03 18.27 -2.71
CA ARG A 336 -0.88 18.45 -3.58
C ARG A 336 -1.26 18.24 -5.03
N ILE A 337 -1.04 19.30 -5.79
CA ILE A 337 -0.93 19.30 -7.24
C ILE A 337 0.33 18.53 -7.63
N LEU A 338 0.16 17.38 -8.28
CA LEU A 338 1.27 16.67 -8.91
C LEU A 338 1.49 17.24 -10.32
N LYS A 339 2.41 18.22 -10.39
CA LYS A 339 3.11 18.74 -11.58
C LYS A 339 2.17 19.46 -12.56
N VAL A 340 2.71 20.43 -13.32
CA VAL A 340 2.03 21.10 -14.45
C VAL A 340 1.24 20.05 -15.26
N PRO A 341 -0.09 20.19 -15.45
CA PRO A 341 -0.86 19.21 -16.21
C PRO A 341 -0.33 19.12 -17.64
N LEU A 342 -0.45 17.93 -18.24
CA LEU A 342 -0.27 17.81 -19.67
C LEU A 342 -1.63 18.15 -20.29
N PHE A 343 -1.72 19.27 -20.99
CA PHE A 343 -2.93 19.66 -21.70
C PHE A 343 -3.14 18.73 -22.90
N LEU A 344 -4.31 18.12 -22.94
CA LEU A 344 -4.74 17.25 -24.02
C LEU A 344 -5.87 17.99 -24.71
N SER A 345 -5.71 18.34 -25.98
CA SER A 345 -6.85 18.77 -26.78
C SER A 345 -7.63 17.53 -27.17
N VAL A 346 -8.94 17.59 -26.96
CA VAL A 346 -9.86 16.48 -27.16
C VAL A 346 -10.98 16.97 -28.06
N THR A 347 -11.29 16.23 -29.12
CA THR A 347 -12.44 16.50 -29.98
C THR A 347 -13.39 15.33 -29.86
N LEU A 348 -14.65 15.59 -29.50
CA LEU A 348 -15.68 14.59 -29.29
C LEU A 348 -16.70 14.60 -30.42
N GLY A 349 -17.21 13.44 -30.78
CA GLY A 349 -18.24 13.30 -31.79
C GLY A 349 -17.69 12.95 -33.17
N PRO A 350 -18.59 12.58 -34.09
CA PRO A 350 -18.21 12.29 -35.47
C PRO A 350 -17.76 13.57 -36.19
N PRO A 351 -17.04 13.48 -37.32
CA PRO A 351 -16.48 14.64 -38.02
C PRO A 351 -17.50 15.73 -38.41
N ASP A 352 -18.79 15.38 -38.53
CA ASP A 352 -19.89 16.27 -38.86
C ASP A 352 -20.48 17.01 -37.64
N LYS A 353 -20.19 16.57 -36.41
CA LYS A 353 -20.66 17.14 -35.14
C LYS A 353 -19.57 17.11 -34.07
N GLU A 354 -18.44 17.73 -34.38
CA GLU A 354 -17.31 17.83 -33.47
C GLU A 354 -17.55 18.86 -32.35
N GLU A 355 -17.36 18.44 -31.11
CA GLU A 355 -17.29 19.31 -29.92
C GLU A 355 -15.83 19.37 -29.44
N PRO A 356 -15.12 20.49 -29.64
CA PRO A 356 -13.76 20.66 -29.14
C PRO A 356 -13.77 20.94 -27.64
N THR A 357 -12.92 20.23 -26.91
CA THR A 357 -12.77 20.29 -25.46
C THR A 357 -11.33 19.96 -25.06
N LEU A 358 -11.10 19.75 -23.77
CA LEU A 358 -9.79 19.48 -23.19
C LEU A 358 -9.87 18.41 -22.11
N ALA A 359 -8.76 17.72 -21.88
CA ALA A 359 -8.57 16.90 -20.70
C ALA A 359 -7.24 17.24 -20.02
N TYR A 360 -7.26 17.45 -18.70
CA TYR A 360 -6.03 17.59 -17.90
C TYR A 360 -5.43 16.23 -17.51
N SER A 361 -6.23 15.16 -17.58
CA SER A 361 -5.79 13.84 -17.19
C SER A 361 -6.39 12.74 -18.07
N LEU A 362 -5.50 11.86 -18.51
CA LEU A 362 -5.80 10.65 -19.26
C LEU A 362 -5.27 9.45 -18.49
N SER A 363 -6.16 8.50 -18.21
CA SER A 363 -5.81 7.20 -17.65
C SER A 363 -5.89 6.12 -18.73
N ARG A 364 -5.39 4.92 -18.44
CA ARG A 364 -5.59 3.76 -19.32
C ARG A 364 -7.06 3.36 -19.48
N ARG A 365 -7.96 3.83 -18.60
CA ARG A 365 -9.37 3.45 -18.58
C ARG A 365 -10.30 4.51 -19.16
N GLY A 366 -9.83 5.75 -19.30
CA GLY A 366 -10.70 6.88 -19.64
C GLY A 366 -10.13 8.24 -19.25
N PHE A 367 -10.94 9.27 -19.45
CA PHE A 367 -10.66 10.67 -19.16
C PHE A 367 -11.94 11.39 -18.71
N TYR A 368 -11.77 12.54 -18.06
CA TYR A 368 -12.86 13.47 -17.77
C TYR A 368 -12.67 14.72 -18.61
N SER A 369 -13.76 15.24 -19.16
CA SER A 369 -13.78 16.44 -20.01
C SER A 369 -14.94 17.35 -19.61
N PRO A 370 -14.73 18.68 -19.54
CA PRO A 370 -15.83 19.63 -19.49
C PRO A 370 -16.56 19.65 -20.84
N LEU A 371 -17.87 19.83 -20.83
CA LEU A 371 -18.72 19.77 -22.02
C LEU A 371 -19.78 20.85 -21.98
N THR A 372 -20.14 21.36 -23.15
CA THR A 372 -21.28 22.25 -23.32
C THR A 372 -22.53 21.46 -23.62
N GLN A 373 -22.42 20.42 -24.45
CA GLN A 373 -23.56 19.57 -24.80
C GLN A 373 -23.65 18.36 -23.87
N GLU A 374 -24.86 18.08 -23.40
CA GLU A 374 -25.11 16.94 -22.52
C GLU A 374 -24.99 15.61 -23.30
N PRO A 375 -24.04 14.73 -22.94
CA PRO A 375 -23.86 13.48 -23.66
C PRO A 375 -24.94 12.47 -23.28
N ILE A 376 -25.29 11.63 -24.26
CA ILE A 376 -26.14 10.46 -24.04
C ILE A 376 -25.27 9.38 -23.41
N LEU A 377 -25.57 8.99 -22.17
CA LEU A 377 -24.84 7.94 -21.45
C LEU A 377 -24.90 6.62 -22.21
N GLU A 378 -23.83 5.84 -22.10
CA GLU A 378 -23.69 4.50 -22.71
C GLU A 378 -23.69 4.46 -24.24
N LYS A 379 -23.79 5.62 -24.90
CA LYS A 379 -23.68 5.73 -26.36
C LYS A 379 -22.21 5.91 -26.78
N ASP A 380 -21.73 5.01 -27.62
CA ASP A 380 -20.40 5.13 -28.22
C ASP A 380 -20.21 6.48 -28.91
N THR A 381 -19.07 7.09 -28.65
CA THR A 381 -18.64 8.36 -29.22
C THR A 381 -17.21 8.21 -29.72
N GLU A 382 -16.93 8.77 -30.88
CA GLU A 382 -15.56 8.88 -31.38
C GLU A 382 -14.87 10.07 -30.74
N VAL A 383 -13.61 9.85 -30.36
CA VAL A 383 -12.77 10.84 -29.69
C VAL A 383 -11.44 10.95 -30.40
N SER A 384 -11.04 12.17 -30.71
CA SER A 384 -9.72 12.48 -31.22
C SER A 384 -8.90 13.23 -30.15
N PHE A 385 -7.63 12.88 -30.02
CA PHE A 385 -6.70 13.51 -29.08
C PHE A 385 -5.51 14.12 -29.82
N TYR A 386 -5.15 15.34 -29.44
CA TYR A 386 -3.88 15.94 -29.82
C TYR A 386 -2.98 16.12 -28.59
N ILE A 387 -1.81 15.46 -28.62
CA ILE A 387 -0.86 15.45 -27.51
C ILE A 387 0.57 15.67 -28.03
N ALA A 388 1.15 16.82 -27.68
CA ALA A 388 2.56 17.15 -27.95
C ALA A 388 2.98 16.87 -29.41
N GLY A 389 2.21 17.39 -30.38
CA GLY A 389 2.51 17.27 -31.81
C GLY A 389 2.00 16.01 -32.49
N LYS A 390 1.33 15.09 -31.77
CA LYS A 390 0.78 13.86 -32.34
C LYS A 390 -0.74 13.79 -32.22
N ASN A 391 -1.40 13.50 -33.34
CA ASN A 391 -2.84 13.24 -33.43
C ASN A 391 -3.14 11.74 -33.25
N PHE A 392 -4.20 11.46 -32.52
CA PHE A 392 -4.79 10.13 -32.38
C PHE A 392 -6.28 10.27 -32.67
N GLN A 393 -6.76 9.71 -33.77
CA GLN A 393 -8.12 9.92 -34.25
C GLN A 393 -8.97 8.66 -34.04
N ALA A 394 -10.30 8.85 -34.05
CA ALA A 394 -11.29 7.77 -34.03
C ALA A 394 -11.11 6.77 -32.86
N ILE A 395 -10.75 7.27 -31.68
CA ILE A 395 -10.69 6.43 -30.47
C ILE A 395 -12.11 6.34 -29.90
N ARG A 396 -12.63 5.11 -29.77
CA ARG A 396 -13.93 4.88 -29.16
C ARG A 396 -13.90 5.18 -27.67
N ALA A 397 -14.84 5.99 -27.20
CA ALA A 397 -15.10 6.21 -25.80
C ALA A 397 -16.60 6.26 -25.50
N VAL A 398 -16.97 5.86 -24.29
CA VAL A 398 -18.36 5.79 -23.83
C VAL A 398 -18.52 6.70 -22.61
N PRO A 399 -19.44 7.67 -22.63
CA PRO A 399 -19.78 8.46 -21.45
C PRO A 399 -20.50 7.57 -20.43
N VAL A 400 -19.95 7.49 -19.23
CA VAL A 400 -20.49 6.63 -18.15
C VAL A 400 -21.04 7.42 -16.96
N TRP A 401 -20.74 8.72 -16.92
CA TRP A 401 -21.21 9.63 -15.88
C TRP A 401 -21.17 11.07 -16.39
N LYS A 402 -22.09 11.92 -15.93
CA LYS A 402 -22.21 13.31 -16.34
C LYS A 402 -22.60 14.21 -15.17
N ASN A 403 -22.12 15.45 -15.19
CA ASN A 403 -22.36 16.47 -14.18
C ASN A 403 -23.05 17.70 -14.79
N PHE A 404 -24.31 17.56 -15.17
CA PHE A 404 -25.10 18.66 -15.73
C PHE A 404 -26.18 19.05 -14.72
N ARG A 405 -26.36 20.37 -14.54
CA ARG A 405 -27.40 20.94 -13.69
C ARG A 405 -28.31 21.79 -14.56
N GLN A 406 -29.54 21.33 -14.76
CA GLN A 406 -30.51 22.06 -15.57
C GLN A 406 -30.93 23.39 -14.92
N ASP A 407 -30.82 23.47 -13.58
CA ASP A 407 -31.26 24.61 -12.78
C ASP A 407 -30.18 25.69 -12.59
N ASP A 408 -28.94 25.46 -13.04
CA ASP A 408 -27.83 26.40 -12.90
C ASP A 408 -27.12 26.62 -14.27
N PRO A 409 -27.49 27.68 -15.02
CA PRO A 409 -26.91 27.95 -16.32
C PRO A 409 -25.43 28.36 -16.26
N ASN A 410 -24.90 28.71 -15.08
CA ASN A 410 -23.49 29.03 -14.89
C ASN A 410 -22.64 27.81 -14.49
N HIS A 411 -23.27 26.64 -14.30
CA HIS A 411 -22.57 25.43 -13.92
C HIS A 411 -21.80 24.85 -15.11
N GLU A 412 -20.48 24.72 -14.96
CA GLU A 412 -19.63 24.09 -15.96
C GLU A 412 -19.90 22.57 -16.00
N GLY A 413 -20.65 22.16 -17.02
CA GLY A 413 -20.97 20.77 -17.31
C GLY A 413 -19.73 19.95 -17.67
N GLY A 414 -19.83 18.64 -17.51
CA GLY A 414 -18.78 17.73 -17.93
C GLY A 414 -19.18 16.27 -17.82
N ALA A 415 -18.39 15.41 -18.44
CA ALA A 415 -18.64 13.98 -18.43
C ALA A 415 -17.37 13.15 -18.30
N LEU A 416 -17.56 11.97 -17.74
CA LEU A 416 -16.55 10.94 -17.64
C LEU A 416 -16.70 9.96 -18.78
N PHE A 417 -15.63 9.81 -19.56
CA PHE A 417 -15.56 8.90 -20.68
C PHE A 417 -14.67 7.70 -20.37
N ARG A 418 -15.11 6.51 -20.78
CA ARG A 418 -14.36 5.26 -20.63
C ARG A 418 -14.01 4.68 -21.99
N PHE A 419 -12.83 4.11 -22.08
CA PHE A 419 -12.42 3.38 -23.27
C PHE A 419 -12.92 1.93 -23.17
N PRO A 420 -13.71 1.43 -24.13
CA PRO A 420 -14.05 0.01 -24.20
C PRO A 420 -12.80 -0.87 -24.33
N GLU A 421 -11.85 -0.41 -25.14
CA GLU A 421 -10.53 -1.02 -25.33
C GLU A 421 -9.43 -0.02 -25.00
N ILE A 422 -8.36 -0.47 -24.34
CA ILE A 422 -7.28 0.43 -23.91
C ILE A 422 -6.52 0.95 -25.14
N PRO A 423 -6.50 2.28 -25.40
CA PRO A 423 -5.77 2.83 -26.53
C PRO A 423 -4.28 2.90 -26.21
N TRP A 424 -3.58 1.76 -26.34
CA TRP A 424 -2.17 1.62 -25.93
C TRP A 424 -1.25 2.63 -26.61
N SER A 425 -1.47 2.94 -27.89
CA SER A 425 -0.68 3.93 -28.62
C SER A 425 -0.77 5.33 -28.00
N LEU A 426 -1.98 5.77 -27.66
CA LEU A 426 -2.27 7.04 -26.99
C LEU A 426 -1.65 7.07 -25.58
N VAL A 427 -1.91 6.02 -24.80
CA VAL A 427 -1.46 5.92 -23.40
C VAL A 427 0.08 5.89 -23.33
N ALA A 428 0.73 5.08 -24.17
CA ALA A 428 2.19 4.97 -24.23
C ALA A 428 2.83 6.28 -24.66
N TRP A 429 2.28 6.96 -25.67
CA TRP A 429 2.78 8.27 -26.10
C TRP A 429 2.65 9.31 -24.98
N ARG A 430 1.50 9.38 -24.32
CA ARG A 430 1.29 10.26 -23.17
C ARG A 430 2.30 9.99 -22.06
N TRP A 431 2.63 8.72 -21.79
CA TRP A 431 3.63 8.34 -20.80
C TRP A 431 5.03 8.80 -21.21
N LEU A 432 5.43 8.57 -22.47
CA LEU A 432 6.70 9.02 -23.02
C LEU A 432 6.87 10.54 -22.90
N VAL A 433 5.87 11.31 -23.34
CA VAL A 433 5.86 12.78 -23.24
C VAL A 433 5.99 13.20 -21.79
N ARG A 434 5.24 12.56 -20.89
CA ARG A 434 5.27 12.90 -19.46
C ARG A 434 6.62 12.59 -18.82
N ILE A 435 7.24 11.47 -19.17
CA ILE A 435 8.57 11.10 -18.67
C ILE A 435 9.60 12.13 -19.16
N ARG A 436 9.61 12.45 -20.47
CA ARG A 436 10.51 13.47 -21.04
C ARG A 436 10.36 14.82 -20.35
N GLN A 437 9.13 15.27 -20.12
CA GLN A 437 8.85 16.51 -19.40
C GLN A 437 9.40 16.47 -17.96
N GLN A 438 9.24 15.34 -17.26
CA GLN A 438 9.74 15.19 -15.89
C GLN A 438 11.27 15.17 -15.83
N VAL A 439 11.92 14.50 -16.78
CA VAL A 439 13.38 14.50 -16.89
C VAL A 439 13.88 15.92 -17.16
N ARG A 440 13.27 16.66 -18.10
CA ARG A 440 13.64 18.04 -18.39
C ARG A 440 13.48 18.94 -17.16
N ASN A 441 12.33 18.90 -16.50
CA ASN A 441 12.09 19.70 -15.29
C ASN A 441 13.09 19.37 -14.16
N LEU A 442 13.51 18.10 -14.05
CA LEU A 442 14.54 17.69 -13.09
C LEU A 442 15.90 18.30 -13.46
N LEU A 443 16.29 18.24 -14.73
CA LEU A 443 17.55 18.83 -15.21
C LEU A 443 17.57 20.35 -15.02
N ASP A 444 16.47 21.04 -15.36
CA ASP A 444 16.34 22.49 -15.17
C ASP A 444 16.45 22.88 -13.69
N ALA A 445 15.84 22.09 -12.80
CA ALA A 445 15.97 22.29 -11.35
C ALA A 445 17.43 22.11 -10.88
N ILE A 446 18.15 21.11 -11.39
CA ILE A 446 19.57 20.88 -11.05
C ILE A 446 20.46 22.03 -11.59
N LEU A 447 20.21 22.50 -12.81
CA LEU A 447 20.98 23.56 -13.44
C LEU A 447 20.74 24.93 -12.79
N SER A 448 19.49 25.24 -12.43
CA SER A 448 19.13 26.46 -11.70
C SER A 448 19.71 26.49 -10.28
N LEU A 449 19.79 25.35 -9.60
CA LEU A 449 20.52 25.22 -8.33
C LEU A 449 22.02 25.55 -8.49
N ARG A 450 22.66 25.07 -9.55
CA ARG A 450 24.07 25.40 -9.85
C ARG A 450 24.27 26.89 -10.15
N ALA A 451 23.32 27.55 -10.81
CA ALA A 451 23.39 28.99 -11.08
C ALA A 451 23.18 29.85 -9.82
N SER A 452 22.35 29.40 -8.87
CA SER A 452 22.16 30.03 -7.57
C SER A 452 23.41 29.94 -6.68
N VAL A 453 24.12 28.81 -6.67
CA VAL A 453 25.36 28.66 -5.90
C VAL A 453 26.47 29.55 -6.45
N LYS A 454 26.57 29.73 -7.77
CA LYS A 454 27.54 30.63 -8.42
C LYS A 454 27.28 32.14 -8.24
N ARG A 455 26.09 32.54 -7.80
CA ARG A 455 25.77 33.96 -7.47
C ARG A 455 25.99 34.31 -6.00
N ASN A 456 26.13 33.30 -5.15
CA ASN A 456 26.38 33.43 -3.71
C ASN A 456 27.81 33.02 -3.31
N SER A 457 28.67 32.76 -4.30
CA SER A 457 30.14 32.62 -4.19
C SER A 457 30.77 33.78 -4.93
#